data_AF-F6Z2L4-F1
#
_entry.id   AF-F6Z2L4-F1
#
_cell.length_a   1.000
_cell.length_b   1.000
_cell.length_c   1.000
_cell.angle_alpha   90.00
_cell.angle_beta   90.00
_cell.angle_gamma   90.00
#
_symmetry.space_group_name_H-M   'P 1'
#
loop_
_entity.id
_entity.type
_entity.pdbx_description
1 polymer ?
#
loop_
_entity_poly.entity_id
_entity_poly.type
_entity_poly.pdbx_seq_one_letter_code
_entity_poly.pdbx_strand_id
1 'polypeptide(L)'
;MSQWSYNQYSHHGNRPAPNPKDEDDFSELLEDASKDELQMLIDNEDKILEIVMDDKKVKDMKMDNVMQQASNRSIADDNISKEPHLTQLRDALAEKYETLKQLNDTFLLNQAKLESLQKDTNLETTLAVLQTTCAQTEEESEELAEAFFAGNLSIGEFLTQFKAKRMLAHNRHIKTDKMKELVLEVQRQTSTPAVPPRNQPTNQTPAYPGSSRSASHHTPYSSGYGVPQQGKYPGTSFNQPTGQQYPGFNWK
;
A
#
# COMPACT_ATOMS: atom_id res chain seq x y z
N MET A 1 5.71 -18.91 4.37
CA MET A 1 5.06 -20.19 4.73
C MET A 1 4.77 -20.16 6.22
N SER A 2 3.62 -19.63 6.61
CA SER A 2 3.21 -19.62 8.02
C SER A 2 2.18 -20.70 8.22
N GLN A 3 2.56 -21.72 8.98
CA GLN A 3 1.71 -22.80 9.40
C GLN A 3 0.61 -22.24 10.30
N TRP A 4 -0.64 -22.55 9.98
CA TRP A 4 -1.76 -22.28 10.86
C TRP A 4 -1.71 -23.29 12.02
N SER A 5 -1.43 -22.79 13.22
CA SER A 5 -1.47 -23.58 14.45
C SER A 5 -2.93 -23.84 14.82
N TYR A 6 -3.42 -25.02 14.45
CA TYR A 6 -4.67 -25.58 14.95
C TYR A 6 -4.45 -26.06 16.38
N ASN A 7 -4.64 -25.19 17.37
CA ASN A 7 -4.67 -25.63 18.76
C ASN A 7 -5.43 -24.61 19.58
N GLN A 8 -6.70 -24.89 19.82
CA GLN A 8 -7.49 -24.55 21.00
C GLN A 8 -8.81 -25.35 20.92
N TYR A 9 -8.70 -26.68 21.11
CA TYR A 9 -9.80 -27.47 21.63
C TYR A 9 -9.40 -27.98 23.01
N SER A 10 -10.34 -27.79 23.92
CA SER A 10 -10.34 -28.09 25.34
C SER A 10 -9.45 -29.27 25.77
N HIS A 11 -8.71 -29.05 26.86
CA HIS A 11 -8.19 -30.10 27.71
C HIS A 11 -9.33 -30.95 28.28
N HIS A 12 -9.81 -31.92 27.51
CA HIS A 12 -10.40 -33.12 28.06
C HIS A 12 -9.40 -34.25 27.83
N GLY A 13 -9.13 -34.99 28.92
CA GLY A 13 -8.10 -36.01 28.97
C GLY A 13 -8.22 -37.01 27.83
N ASN A 14 -7.10 -37.67 27.58
CA ASN A 14 -6.92 -38.78 26.66
C ASN A 14 -7.87 -39.96 27.02
N ARG A 15 -9.17 -39.79 26.80
CA ARG A 15 -10.18 -40.84 26.88
C ARG A 15 -10.23 -41.46 25.48
N PRO A 16 -10.02 -42.79 25.34
CA PRO A 16 -10.12 -43.44 24.04
C PRO A 16 -11.46 -43.06 23.39
N ALA A 17 -11.43 -42.79 22.09
CA ALA A 17 -12.64 -42.52 21.32
C ALA A 17 -13.65 -43.65 21.61
N PRO A 18 -14.91 -43.32 21.97
CA PRO A 18 -15.93 -44.34 22.18
C PRO A 18 -16.00 -45.24 20.95
N ASN A 19 -15.99 -46.55 21.17
CA ASN A 19 -16.16 -47.51 20.11
C ASN A 19 -17.53 -47.25 19.44
N PRO A 20 -17.62 -47.07 18.11
CA PRO A 20 -18.86 -46.65 17.44
C PRO A 20 -20.03 -47.63 17.59
N LYS A 21 -19.80 -48.83 18.13
CA LYS A 21 -20.86 -49.80 18.46
C LYS A 21 -21.52 -49.57 19.81
N ASP A 22 -20.84 -48.88 20.72
CA ASP A 22 -21.36 -48.56 22.06
C ASP A 22 -22.11 -47.22 22.04
N GLU A 23 -22.10 -46.53 20.88
CA GLU A 23 -22.72 -45.22 20.71
C GLU A 23 -24.24 -45.33 20.39
N ASP A 24 -24.67 -46.45 19.83
CA ASP A 24 -26.05 -46.73 19.41
C ASP A 24 -26.72 -47.81 20.30
N ASP A 25 -26.12 -48.13 21.45
CA ASP A 25 -26.65 -49.12 22.39
C ASP A 25 -27.65 -48.48 23.35
N PHE A 26 -28.94 -48.65 23.06
CA PHE A 26 -30.07 -48.19 23.88
C PHE A 26 -30.64 -49.32 24.75
N SER A 27 -29.94 -50.47 24.87
CA SER A 27 -30.45 -51.63 25.60
C SER A 27 -30.70 -51.35 27.08
N GLU A 28 -29.94 -50.44 27.69
CA GLU A 28 -30.13 -49.99 29.09
C GLU A 28 -31.50 -49.32 29.31
N LEU A 29 -32.10 -48.71 28.28
CA LEU A 29 -33.43 -48.08 28.38
C LEU A 29 -34.58 -49.10 28.43
N LEU A 30 -34.31 -50.37 28.11
CA LEU A 30 -35.30 -51.44 28.05
C LEU A 30 -35.17 -52.46 29.19
N GLU A 31 -34.19 -52.29 30.09
CA GLU A 31 -33.88 -53.27 31.15
C GLU A 31 -35.01 -53.44 32.17
N ASP A 32 -35.71 -52.34 32.49
CA ASP A 32 -36.83 -52.32 33.45
C ASP A 32 -38.21 -52.46 32.78
N ALA A 33 -38.29 -52.61 31.46
CA ALA A 33 -39.55 -52.64 30.72
C ALA A 33 -40.27 -53.99 30.90
N SER A 34 -41.57 -53.94 31.18
CA SER A 34 -42.40 -55.14 31.31
C SER A 34 -42.69 -55.79 29.94
N LYS A 35 -43.05 -57.08 29.93
CA LYS A 35 -43.35 -57.83 28.70
C LYS A 35 -44.45 -57.16 27.85
N ASP A 36 -45.46 -56.60 28.49
CA ASP A 36 -46.56 -55.92 27.78
C ASP A 36 -46.10 -54.57 27.20
N GLU A 37 -45.19 -53.86 27.86
CA GLU A 37 -44.55 -52.64 27.34
C GLU A 37 -43.62 -52.93 26.17
N LEU A 38 -42.80 -53.97 26.26
CA LEU A 38 -41.95 -54.43 25.16
C LEU A 38 -42.78 -54.85 23.94
N GLN A 39 -43.91 -55.53 24.13
CA GLN A 39 -44.83 -55.88 23.04
C GLN A 39 -45.44 -54.62 22.42
N MET A 40 -45.85 -53.63 23.23
CA MET A 40 -46.35 -52.34 22.73
C MET A 40 -45.29 -51.53 21.98
N LEU A 41 -44.00 -51.64 22.34
CA LEU A 41 -42.91 -51.00 21.63
C LEU A 41 -42.64 -51.69 20.28
N ILE A 42 -42.70 -53.01 20.23
CA ILE A 42 -42.61 -53.78 18.97
C ILE A 42 -43.77 -53.43 18.04
N ASP A 43 -44.97 -53.25 18.58
CA ASP A 43 -46.18 -52.94 17.82
C ASP A 43 -46.28 -51.45 17.42
N ASN A 44 -45.45 -50.57 17.98
CA ASN A 44 -45.48 -49.13 17.74
C ASN A 44 -44.08 -48.48 17.73
N GLU A 45 -43.55 -48.31 16.51
CA GLU A 45 -42.24 -47.69 16.24
C GLU A 45 -42.14 -46.22 16.72
N ASP A 46 -43.25 -45.46 16.72
CA ASP A 46 -43.24 -44.06 17.17
C ASP A 46 -42.89 -43.95 18.65
N LYS A 47 -43.29 -44.93 19.47
CA LYS A 47 -42.93 -44.99 20.89
C LYS A 47 -41.45 -45.33 21.10
N ILE A 48 -40.87 -46.14 20.23
CA ILE A 48 -39.42 -46.41 20.24
C ILE A 48 -38.66 -45.11 19.92
N LEU A 49 -39.10 -44.37 18.90
CA LEU A 49 -38.53 -43.07 18.56
C LEU A 49 -38.69 -42.06 19.71
N GLU A 50 -39.82 -42.05 20.40
CA GLU A 50 -40.06 -41.19 21.55
C GLU A 50 -39.06 -41.48 22.69
N ILE A 51 -38.88 -42.75 23.06
CA ILE A 51 -37.92 -43.16 24.10
C ILE A 51 -36.48 -42.81 23.71
N VAL A 52 -36.09 -43.05 22.46
CA VAL A 52 -34.74 -42.73 21.95
C VAL A 52 -34.52 -41.22 21.85
N MET A 53 -35.54 -40.44 21.48
CA MET A 53 -35.46 -38.97 21.50
C MET A 53 -35.44 -38.41 22.92
N ASP A 54 -36.00 -39.14 23.87
CA ASP A 54 -36.00 -38.78 25.28
C ASP A 54 -34.71 -39.15 26.01
N ASP A 55 -33.90 -40.03 25.43
CA ASP A 55 -32.58 -40.38 25.91
C ASP A 55 -31.68 -39.15 26.08
N LYS A 56 -30.93 -39.13 27.18
CA LYS A 56 -30.10 -38.00 27.56
C LYS A 56 -29.03 -37.72 26.49
N LYS A 57 -28.44 -38.76 25.91
CA LYS A 57 -27.36 -38.62 24.93
C LYS A 57 -27.87 -38.01 23.63
N VAL A 58 -29.05 -38.43 23.15
CA VAL A 58 -29.68 -37.88 21.95
C VAL A 58 -30.11 -36.42 22.18
N LYS A 59 -30.63 -36.09 23.37
CA LYS A 59 -30.94 -34.71 23.77
C LYS A 59 -29.69 -33.82 23.81
N ASP A 60 -28.61 -34.29 24.44
CA ASP A 60 -27.34 -33.56 24.52
C ASP A 60 -26.78 -33.31 23.11
N MET A 61 -26.77 -34.31 22.23
CA MET A 61 -26.35 -34.16 20.84
C MET A 61 -27.22 -33.17 20.04
N LYS A 62 -28.55 -33.23 20.22
CA LYS A 62 -29.47 -32.30 19.57
C LYS A 62 -29.25 -30.87 20.07
N MET A 63 -29.03 -30.69 21.36
CA MET A 63 -28.71 -29.41 21.96
C MET A 63 -27.39 -28.86 21.42
N ASP A 64 -26.34 -29.69 21.36
CA ASP A 64 -25.05 -29.34 20.76
C ASP A 64 -25.20 -28.94 19.29
N ASN A 65 -26.01 -29.66 18.51
CA ASN A 65 -26.29 -29.32 17.13
C ASN A 65 -26.96 -27.94 17.00
N VAL A 66 -27.97 -27.66 17.83
CA VAL A 66 -28.64 -26.36 17.85
C VAL A 66 -27.68 -25.25 18.28
N MET A 67 -26.84 -25.49 19.30
CA MET A 67 -25.84 -24.53 19.74
C MET A 67 -24.80 -24.23 18.65
N GLN A 68 -24.33 -25.26 17.95
CA GLN A 68 -23.41 -25.10 16.81
C GLN A 68 -24.07 -24.38 15.64
N GLN A 69 -25.33 -24.69 15.33
CA GLN A 69 -26.09 -23.98 14.30
C GLN A 69 -26.27 -22.50 14.65
N ALA A 70 -26.61 -22.20 15.91
CA ALA A 70 -26.73 -20.82 16.38
C ALA A 70 -25.39 -20.08 16.31
N SER A 71 -24.29 -20.72 16.72
CA SER A 71 -22.94 -20.17 16.62
C SER A 71 -22.52 -19.90 15.19
N ASN A 72 -22.68 -20.88 14.29
CA ASN A 72 -22.38 -20.73 12.87
C ASN A 72 -23.21 -19.62 12.23
N ARG A 73 -24.51 -19.54 12.59
CA ARG A 73 -25.38 -18.47 12.11
C ARG A 73 -24.90 -17.10 12.60
N SER A 74 -24.55 -16.96 13.88
CA SER A 74 -24.01 -15.71 14.41
C SER A 74 -22.74 -15.28 13.68
N ILE A 75 -21.83 -16.22 13.41
CA ILE A 75 -20.58 -15.93 12.69
C ILE A 75 -20.87 -15.56 11.23
N ALA A 76 -21.82 -16.24 10.58
CA ALA A 76 -22.22 -15.92 9.21
C ALA A 76 -22.85 -14.52 9.13
N ASP A 77 -23.76 -14.19 10.05
CA ASP A 77 -24.40 -12.88 10.13
C ASP A 77 -23.35 -11.78 10.39
N ASP A 78 -22.40 -12.00 11.30
CA ASP A 78 -21.28 -11.09 11.54
C ASP A 78 -20.37 -10.93 10.31
N ASN A 79 -20.10 -11.99 9.57
CA ASN A 79 -19.30 -11.93 8.35
C ASN A 79 -20.03 -11.16 7.25
N ILE A 80 -21.32 -11.39 7.07
CA ILE A 80 -22.17 -10.65 6.13
C ILE A 80 -22.21 -9.16 6.51
N SER A 81 -22.30 -8.84 7.81
CA SER A 81 -22.32 -7.45 8.28
C SER A 81 -21.05 -6.65 7.94
N LYS A 82 -19.90 -7.33 7.77
CA LYS A 82 -18.61 -6.70 7.43
C LYS A 82 -18.44 -6.47 5.94
N GLU A 83 -19.13 -7.23 5.10
CA GLU A 83 -19.07 -7.13 3.65
C GLU A 83 -19.33 -5.72 3.09
N PRO A 84 -20.36 -4.95 3.53
CA PRO A 84 -20.57 -3.60 3.04
C PRO A 84 -19.43 -2.66 3.39
N HIS A 85 -18.85 -2.80 4.59
CA HIS A 85 -17.72 -1.97 5.01
C HIS A 85 -16.46 -2.29 4.21
N LEU A 86 -16.15 -3.57 4.00
CA LEU A 86 -15.02 -4.01 3.17
C LEU A 86 -15.18 -3.56 1.72
N THR A 87 -16.40 -3.66 1.18
CA THR A 87 -16.73 -3.18 -0.17
C THR A 87 -16.52 -1.68 -0.28
N GLN A 88 -17.02 -0.90 0.69
CA GLN A 88 -16.80 0.54 0.73
C GLN A 88 -15.32 0.91 0.78
N LEU A 89 -14.52 0.23 1.61
CA LEU A 89 -13.07 0.47 1.69
C LEU A 89 -12.37 0.12 0.39
N ARG A 90 -12.73 -1.00 -0.24
CA ARG A 90 -12.19 -1.41 -1.54
C ARG A 90 -12.49 -0.36 -2.60
N ASP A 91 -13.72 0.13 -2.66
CA ASP A 91 -14.14 1.10 -3.67
C ASP A 91 -13.47 2.46 -3.43
N ALA A 92 -13.37 2.91 -2.17
CA ALA A 92 -12.62 4.11 -1.81
C ALA A 92 -11.13 3.99 -2.17
N LEU A 93 -10.52 2.82 -1.95
CA LEU A 93 -9.14 2.57 -2.33
C LEU A 93 -8.97 2.60 -3.86
N ALA A 94 -9.88 1.98 -4.59
CA ALA A 94 -9.88 1.99 -6.05
C ALA A 94 -10.00 3.42 -6.61
N GLU A 95 -10.89 4.24 -6.04
CA GLU A 95 -11.01 5.66 -6.38
C GLU A 95 -9.70 6.41 -6.14
N LYS A 96 -9.11 6.26 -4.94
CA LYS A 96 -7.82 6.91 -4.62
C LYS A 96 -6.72 6.46 -5.58
N TYR A 97 -6.65 5.19 -5.91
CA TYR A 97 -5.68 4.66 -6.87
C TYR A 97 -5.87 5.26 -8.26
N GLU A 98 -7.11 5.36 -8.74
CA GLU A 98 -7.41 5.96 -10.04
C GLU A 98 -7.06 7.45 -10.06
N THR A 99 -7.37 8.21 -9.00
CA THR A 99 -6.94 9.62 -8.91
C THR A 99 -5.43 9.78 -8.91
N LEU A 100 -4.71 8.89 -8.20
CA LEU A 100 -3.25 8.89 -8.17
C LEU A 100 -2.68 8.59 -9.55
N LYS A 101 -3.25 7.61 -10.25
CA LYS A 101 -2.84 7.24 -11.60
C LYS A 101 -3.02 8.41 -12.56
N GLN A 102 -4.19 9.05 -12.55
CA GLN A 102 -4.45 10.23 -13.37
C GLN A 102 -3.46 11.37 -13.05
N LEU A 103 -3.21 11.63 -11.78
CA LEU A 103 -2.24 12.64 -11.36
C LEU A 103 -0.82 12.28 -11.83
N ASN A 104 -0.42 11.02 -11.71
CA ASN A 104 0.87 10.54 -12.18
C ASN A 104 1.00 10.68 -13.70
N ASP A 105 -0.04 10.36 -14.48
CA ASP A 105 -0.04 10.51 -15.93
C ASP A 105 0.11 12.00 -16.31
N THR A 106 -0.60 12.90 -15.63
CA THR A 106 -0.42 14.35 -15.85
C THR A 106 0.96 14.84 -15.44
N PHE A 107 1.53 14.30 -14.36
CA PHE A 107 2.89 14.61 -13.91
C PHE A 107 3.92 14.18 -14.96
N LEU A 108 3.84 12.94 -15.45
CA LEU A 108 4.74 12.43 -16.48
C LEU A 108 4.63 13.22 -17.79
N LEU A 109 3.42 13.62 -18.19
CA LEU A 109 3.22 14.48 -19.35
C LEU A 109 3.87 15.85 -19.14
N ASN A 110 3.66 16.47 -17.98
CA ASN A 110 4.28 17.75 -17.65
C ASN A 110 5.80 17.65 -17.55
N GLN A 111 6.32 16.55 -17.01
CA GLN A 111 7.75 16.27 -16.97
C GLN A 111 8.33 16.16 -18.38
N ALA A 112 7.72 15.35 -19.25
CA ALA A 112 8.16 15.21 -20.64
C ALA A 112 8.12 16.56 -21.37
N LYS A 113 7.10 17.38 -21.13
CA LYS A 113 7.01 18.74 -21.66
C LYS A 113 8.15 19.62 -21.13
N LEU A 114 8.44 19.57 -19.82
CA LEU A 114 9.52 20.33 -19.22
C LEU A 114 10.89 19.89 -19.77
N GLU A 115 11.12 18.59 -19.93
CA GLU A 115 12.35 18.04 -20.51
C GLU A 115 12.53 18.48 -21.98
N SER A 116 11.44 18.51 -22.76
CA SER A 116 11.48 19.02 -24.14
C SER A 116 11.84 20.51 -24.18
N LEU A 117 11.20 21.33 -23.32
CA LEU A 117 11.50 22.75 -23.23
C LEU A 117 12.92 22.98 -22.73
N GLN A 118 13.37 22.25 -21.73
CA GLN A 118 14.74 22.34 -21.20
C GLN A 118 15.77 21.96 -22.26
N LYS A 119 15.47 21.00 -23.14
CA LYS A 119 16.33 20.68 -24.28
C LYS A 119 16.39 21.84 -25.29
N ASP A 120 15.25 22.43 -25.62
CA ASP A 120 15.17 23.56 -26.55
C ASP A 120 15.77 24.86 -25.97
N THR A 121 15.70 25.02 -24.64
CA THR A 121 16.21 26.18 -23.90
C THR A 121 17.46 25.85 -23.09
N ASN A 122 18.20 24.80 -23.45
CA ASN A 122 19.44 24.49 -22.76
C ASN A 122 20.38 25.68 -22.94
N LEU A 123 20.70 26.35 -21.83
CA LEU A 123 21.46 27.58 -21.81
C LEU A 123 22.85 27.39 -22.43
N GLU A 124 23.45 26.21 -22.25
CA GLU A 124 24.74 25.85 -22.86
C GLU A 124 24.61 25.67 -24.37
N THR A 125 23.56 24.99 -24.84
CA THR A 125 23.30 24.82 -26.27
C THR A 125 23.06 26.16 -26.94
N THR A 126 22.29 27.03 -26.30
CA THR A 126 22.03 28.38 -26.82
C THR A 126 23.30 29.23 -26.83
N LEU A 127 24.16 29.11 -25.81
CA LEU A 127 25.46 29.79 -25.77
C LEU A 127 26.38 29.31 -26.90
N ALA A 128 26.47 27.99 -27.12
CA ALA A 128 27.25 27.42 -28.21
C ALA A 128 26.77 27.91 -29.58
N VAL A 129 25.46 27.91 -29.83
CA VAL A 129 24.87 28.46 -31.07
C VAL A 129 25.19 29.95 -31.22
N LEU A 130 25.12 30.72 -30.13
CA LEU A 130 25.44 32.14 -30.17
C LEU A 130 26.92 32.40 -30.47
N GLN A 131 27.83 31.59 -29.92
CA GLN A 131 29.26 31.64 -30.24
C GLN A 131 29.53 31.30 -31.70
N THR A 132 28.94 30.22 -32.23
CA THR A 132 29.08 29.83 -33.65
C THR A 132 28.56 30.93 -34.57
N THR A 133 27.37 31.47 -34.29
CA THR A 133 26.78 32.53 -35.11
C THR A 133 27.51 33.87 -34.97
N CYS A 134 28.18 34.12 -33.84
CA CYS A 134 29.07 35.27 -33.66
C CYS A 134 30.30 35.15 -34.55
N ALA A 135 31.00 34.01 -34.48
CA ALA A 135 32.17 33.71 -35.31
C ALA A 135 31.83 33.78 -36.80
N GLN A 136 30.70 33.18 -37.20
CA GLN A 136 30.22 33.24 -38.58
C GLN A 136 29.99 34.68 -39.05
N THR A 137 29.36 35.54 -38.24
CA THR A 137 29.18 36.96 -38.65
C THR A 137 30.46 37.77 -38.66
N GLU A 138 31.45 37.39 -37.85
CA GLU A 138 32.76 38.02 -37.86
C GLU A 138 33.51 37.65 -39.15
N GLU A 139 33.52 36.37 -39.52
CA GLU A 139 34.03 35.86 -40.79
C GLU A 139 33.34 36.52 -41.99
N GLU A 140 32.00 36.55 -42.02
CA GLU A 140 31.23 37.24 -43.08
C GLU A 140 31.56 38.75 -43.17
N SER A 141 31.96 39.38 -42.06
CA SER A 141 32.41 40.78 -42.08
C SER A 141 33.83 40.94 -42.63
N GLU A 142 34.69 39.96 -42.38
CA GLU A 142 36.06 39.91 -42.88
C GLU A 142 36.06 39.60 -44.39
N GLU A 143 35.23 38.66 -44.85
CA GLU A 143 35.02 38.37 -46.27
C GLU A 143 34.59 39.63 -47.05
N LEU A 144 33.73 40.47 -46.47
CA LEU A 144 33.34 41.76 -47.08
C LEU A 144 34.53 42.74 -47.17
N ALA A 145 35.43 42.72 -46.18
CA ALA A 145 36.64 43.53 -46.20
C ALA A 145 37.64 43.02 -47.25
N GLU A 146 37.86 41.71 -47.32
CA GLU A 146 38.71 41.07 -48.33
C GLU A 146 38.18 41.32 -49.74
N ALA A 147 36.87 41.18 -49.97
CA ALA A 147 36.24 41.45 -51.25
C ALA A 147 36.41 42.91 -51.68
N PHE A 148 36.38 43.85 -50.73
CA PHE A 148 36.68 45.25 -50.99
C PHE A 148 38.16 45.47 -51.36
N PHE A 149 39.11 44.87 -50.65
CA PHE A 149 40.53 44.96 -50.98
C PHE A 149 40.88 44.30 -52.32
N ALA A 150 40.15 43.26 -52.71
CA ALA A 150 40.26 42.63 -54.03
C ALA A 150 39.64 43.46 -55.17
N GLY A 151 38.94 44.56 -54.87
CA GLY A 151 38.26 45.39 -55.85
C GLY A 151 36.93 44.82 -56.37
N ASN A 152 36.40 43.77 -55.73
CA ASN A 152 35.14 43.11 -56.12
C ASN A 152 33.89 43.84 -55.61
N LEU A 153 34.06 44.86 -54.75
CA LEU A 153 32.97 45.57 -54.10
C LEU A 153 33.16 47.09 -54.22
N SER A 154 32.09 47.82 -54.56
CA SER A 154 32.16 49.28 -54.59
C SER A 154 32.18 49.89 -53.18
N ILE A 155 32.73 51.09 -53.04
CA ILE A 155 32.84 51.76 -51.72
C ILE A 155 31.48 51.98 -51.04
N GLY A 156 30.44 52.31 -51.81
CA GLY A 156 29.09 52.54 -51.27
C GLY A 156 28.44 51.25 -50.76
N GLU A 157 28.63 50.14 -51.48
CA GLU A 157 28.13 48.82 -51.09
C GLU A 157 28.91 48.28 -49.88
N PHE A 158 30.24 48.44 -49.88
CA PHE A 158 31.10 48.08 -48.75
C PHE A 158 30.66 48.77 -47.47
N LEU A 159 30.56 50.10 -47.47
CA LEU A 159 30.20 50.86 -46.26
C LEU A 159 28.82 50.47 -45.72
N THR A 160 27.87 50.16 -46.59
CA THR A 160 26.51 49.77 -46.19
C THR A 160 26.51 48.37 -45.57
N GLN A 161 27.10 47.38 -46.25
CA GLN A 161 27.08 45.98 -45.84
C GLN A 161 28.03 45.71 -44.66
N PHE A 162 29.26 46.20 -44.73
CA PHE A 162 30.28 45.99 -43.70
C PHE A 162 29.84 46.61 -42.37
N LYS A 163 29.34 47.86 -42.37
CA LYS A 163 28.87 48.50 -41.14
C LYS A 163 27.73 47.71 -40.50
N ALA A 164 26.76 47.26 -41.30
CA ALA A 164 25.65 46.46 -40.80
C ALA A 164 26.13 45.12 -40.22
N LYS A 165 27.00 44.40 -40.93
CA LYS A 165 27.54 43.10 -40.49
C LYS A 165 28.42 43.24 -39.25
N ARG A 166 29.32 44.24 -39.21
CA ARG A 166 30.22 44.50 -38.08
C ARG A 166 29.45 44.94 -36.83
N MET A 167 28.42 45.77 -36.99
CA MET A 167 27.51 46.11 -35.88
C MET A 167 26.80 44.86 -35.33
N LEU A 168 26.32 43.97 -36.21
CA LEU A 168 25.70 42.72 -35.81
C LEU A 168 26.69 41.80 -35.06
N ALA A 169 27.92 41.67 -35.55
CA ALA A 169 28.99 40.89 -34.92
C ALA A 169 29.29 41.42 -33.50
N HIS A 170 29.49 42.72 -33.34
CA HIS A 170 29.70 43.32 -32.01
C HIS A 170 28.51 43.10 -31.07
N ASN A 171 27.27 43.22 -31.58
CA ASN A 171 26.08 42.96 -30.77
C ASN A 171 26.01 41.50 -30.30
N ARG A 172 26.33 40.54 -31.19
CA ARG A 172 26.41 39.11 -30.86
C ARG A 172 27.54 38.80 -29.87
N HIS A 173 28.69 39.45 -29.99
CA HIS A 173 29.79 39.30 -29.04
C HIS A 173 29.36 39.74 -27.63
N ILE A 174 28.76 40.92 -27.49
CA ILE A 174 28.28 41.43 -26.19
C ILE A 174 27.21 40.49 -25.62
N LYS A 175 26.27 40.01 -26.44
CA LYS A 175 25.24 39.04 -26.02
C LYS A 175 25.85 37.71 -25.59
N THR A 176 26.89 37.24 -26.28
CA THR A 176 27.63 36.02 -25.93
C THR A 176 28.28 36.16 -24.57
N ASP A 177 28.98 37.26 -24.31
CA ASP A 177 29.65 37.48 -23.01
C ASP A 177 28.65 37.61 -21.87
N LYS A 178 27.51 38.28 -22.11
CA LYS A 178 26.43 38.36 -21.13
C LYS A 178 25.77 37.01 -20.88
N MET A 179 25.64 36.18 -21.91
CA MET A 179 25.10 34.84 -21.76
C MET A 179 26.04 33.92 -20.98
N LYS A 180 27.37 34.01 -21.20
CA LYS A 180 28.37 33.32 -20.37
C LYS A 180 28.26 33.71 -18.89
N GLU A 181 28.08 35.00 -18.60
CA GLU A 181 27.89 35.49 -17.24
C GLU A 181 26.65 34.87 -16.58
N LEU A 182 25.53 34.80 -17.31
CA LEU A 182 24.29 34.17 -16.84
C LEU A 182 24.45 32.66 -16.60
N VAL A 183 25.12 31.93 -17.50
CA VAL A 183 25.42 30.50 -17.33
C VAL A 183 26.19 30.26 -16.03
N LEU A 184 27.25 31.03 -15.81
CA LEU A 184 28.07 30.92 -14.60
C LEU A 184 27.27 31.26 -13.33
N GLU A 185 26.37 32.25 -13.39
CA GLU A 185 25.50 32.61 -12.27
C GLU A 185 24.48 31.50 -11.95
N VAL A 186 23.83 30.93 -12.97
CA VAL A 186 22.92 29.77 -12.78
C VAL A 186 23.68 28.59 -12.17
N GLN A 187 24.88 28.30 -12.65
CA GLN A 187 25.69 27.21 -12.10
C GLN A 187 26.07 27.47 -10.64
N ARG A 188 26.44 28.70 -10.26
CA ARG A 188 26.67 29.11 -8.87
C ARG A 188 25.43 28.89 -8.00
N GLN A 189 24.24 29.30 -8.48
CA GLN A 189 22.99 29.16 -7.73
C GLN A 189 22.56 27.69 -7.56
N THR A 190 22.84 26.82 -8.53
CA THR A 190 22.61 25.37 -8.39
C THR A 190 23.61 24.67 -7.46
N SER A 191 24.76 25.30 -7.19
CA SER A 191 25.81 24.78 -6.31
C SER A 191 25.73 25.26 -4.84
N THR A 192 24.59 25.78 -4.39
CA THR A 192 24.39 26.02 -2.96
C THR A 192 24.56 24.71 -2.18
N PRO A 193 25.37 24.69 -1.10
CA PRO A 193 25.63 23.48 -0.34
C PRO A 193 24.32 22.91 0.21
N ALA A 194 24.22 21.59 0.16
CA ALA A 194 23.16 20.81 0.76
C ALA A 194 22.69 21.44 2.08
N VAL A 195 21.37 21.67 2.16
CA VAL A 195 20.69 21.94 3.42
C VAL A 195 21.24 20.96 4.46
N PRO A 196 21.72 21.41 5.63
CA PRO A 196 22.18 20.49 6.67
C PRO A 196 21.05 19.51 6.97
N PRO A 197 21.34 18.22 7.22
CA PRO A 197 20.30 17.24 7.48
C PRO A 197 19.40 17.77 8.57
N ARG A 198 18.12 17.91 8.24
CA ARG A 198 17.09 18.29 9.20
C ARG A 198 17.20 17.31 10.36
N ASN A 199 17.57 17.82 11.54
CA ASN A 199 17.51 17.07 12.78
C ASN A 199 16.10 16.46 12.87
N GLN A 200 16.01 15.15 12.62
CA GLN A 200 14.83 14.40 12.96
C GLN A 200 14.72 14.45 14.48
N PRO A 201 13.58 14.87 15.05
CA PRO A 201 13.34 14.65 16.46
C PRO A 201 13.38 13.13 16.68
N THR A 202 14.36 12.68 17.46
CA THR A 202 14.36 11.34 18.01
C THR A 202 13.07 11.19 18.81
N ASN A 203 12.20 10.25 18.39
CA ASN A 203 11.08 9.81 19.20
C ASN A 203 11.65 9.07 20.42
N GLN A 204 12.07 9.83 21.41
CA GLN A 204 12.33 9.33 22.75
C GLN A 204 10.98 9.26 23.46
N THR A 205 10.50 8.02 23.64
CA THR A 205 9.41 7.69 24.54
C THR A 205 9.74 8.20 25.96
N PRO A 206 8.83 8.94 26.63
CA PRO A 206 9.08 9.37 28.00
C PRO A 206 9.10 8.16 28.95
N ALA A 207 10.24 7.98 29.64
CA ALA A 207 10.34 7.09 30.79
C ALA A 207 9.61 7.72 31.98
N TYR A 208 8.66 6.99 32.57
CA TYR A 208 7.98 7.39 33.80
C TYR A 208 8.95 7.32 34.99
N PRO A 209 8.97 8.33 35.88
CA PRO A 209 9.80 8.28 37.08
C PRO A 209 9.12 7.46 38.16
N GLY A 210 9.84 6.45 38.66
CA GLY A 210 9.50 5.82 39.94
C GLY A 210 9.80 6.77 41.10
N SER A 211 8.88 6.87 42.04
CA SER A 211 9.17 7.38 43.37
C SER A 211 8.51 6.51 44.43
N SER A 212 9.32 6.14 45.39
CA SER A 212 9.05 5.38 46.58
C SER A 212 8.24 6.20 47.60
N ARG A 213 7.35 5.54 48.33
CA ARG A 213 7.25 5.60 49.81
C ARG A 213 6.05 4.81 50.35
N SER A 214 6.34 4.04 51.39
CA SER A 214 5.43 3.26 52.21
C SER A 214 4.46 4.13 53.03
N ALA A 215 3.20 3.66 53.18
CA ALA A 215 2.45 3.75 54.44
C ALA A 215 1.26 2.79 54.40
N SER A 216 1.26 1.87 55.36
CA SER A 216 0.29 0.80 55.62
C SER A 216 -1.09 1.34 55.97
N HIS A 217 -2.16 0.76 55.43
CA HIS A 217 -3.46 0.57 56.11
C HIS A 217 -4.11 -0.71 55.59
N HIS A 218 -4.69 -1.46 56.53
CA HIS A 218 -5.16 -2.83 56.41
C HIS A 218 -6.64 -2.85 55.97
N THR A 219 -7.04 -3.79 55.11
CA THR A 219 -8.29 -4.62 55.15
C THR A 219 -8.48 -5.42 53.85
N PRO A 220 -9.27 -6.51 53.84
CA PRO A 220 -8.93 -7.74 53.11
C PRO A 220 -9.78 -8.05 51.86
N TYR A 221 -9.20 -8.90 51.01
CA TYR A 221 -9.83 -9.89 50.11
C TYR A 221 -10.64 -9.40 48.88
N SER A 222 -10.07 -9.57 47.67
CA SER A 222 -10.57 -10.53 46.67
C SER A 222 -9.71 -10.51 45.39
N SER A 223 -9.03 -11.62 45.09
CA SER A 223 -8.50 -11.98 43.76
C SER A 223 -9.63 -11.94 42.71
N GLY A 224 -9.44 -11.63 41.43
CA GLY A 224 -8.23 -11.45 40.62
C GLY A 224 -8.35 -12.30 39.36
N TYR A 225 -8.48 -11.69 38.18
CA TYR A 225 -8.11 -12.27 36.88
C TYR A 225 -7.85 -11.14 35.87
N GLY A 226 -6.70 -11.25 35.20
CA GLY A 226 -6.09 -10.23 34.35
C GLY A 226 -6.45 -10.34 32.87
N VAL A 227 -6.28 -9.19 32.22
CA VAL A 227 -6.41 -8.91 30.79
C VAL A 227 -5.09 -9.25 30.07
N PRO A 228 -5.07 -9.94 28.92
CA PRO A 228 -3.91 -9.94 28.04
C PRO A 228 -4.03 -8.90 26.93
N GLN A 229 -2.91 -8.21 26.71
CA GLN A 229 -2.65 -7.08 25.83
C GLN A 229 -2.22 -7.46 24.41
N GLN A 230 -2.33 -6.48 23.51
CA GLN A 230 -2.03 -6.49 22.07
C GLN A 230 -0.54 -6.75 21.73
N GLY A 231 -0.30 -7.59 20.72
CA GLY A 231 1.02 -7.83 20.12
C GLY A 231 1.25 -7.04 18.83
N LYS A 232 2.45 -6.45 18.70
CA LYS A 232 2.93 -5.62 17.58
C LYS A 232 3.40 -6.49 16.40
N TYR A 233 3.09 -6.10 15.16
CA TYR A 233 3.61 -6.74 13.94
C TYR A 233 4.91 -6.06 13.44
N PRO A 234 5.94 -6.83 13.03
CA PRO A 234 7.10 -6.30 12.31
C PRO A 234 6.82 -6.25 10.80
N GLY A 235 7.25 -5.15 10.17
CA GLY A 235 7.14 -4.92 8.72
C GLY A 235 8.11 -5.79 7.92
N THR A 236 7.63 -6.30 6.79
CA THR A 236 8.48 -6.81 5.71
C THR A 236 7.97 -6.29 4.37
N SER A 237 8.92 -5.74 3.61
CA SER A 237 8.76 -5.27 2.24
C SER A 237 8.44 -6.45 1.33
N PHE A 238 7.47 -6.32 0.41
CA PHE A 238 7.27 -7.31 -0.64
C PHE A 238 7.22 -6.69 -2.03
N ASN A 239 8.11 -7.24 -2.83
CA ASN A 239 8.39 -7.03 -4.24
C ASN A 239 7.22 -7.55 -5.09
N GLN A 240 6.90 -6.90 -6.21
CA GLN A 240 5.86 -7.35 -7.15
C GLN A 240 6.21 -8.72 -7.75
N PRO A 241 5.18 -9.56 -8.05
CA PRO A 241 5.19 -10.26 -9.32
C PRO A 241 3.87 -10.15 -10.09
N THR A 242 4.07 -10.28 -11.39
CA THR A 242 3.18 -10.24 -12.56
C THR A 242 1.89 -11.06 -12.46
N GLY A 243 0.88 -10.57 -13.17
CA GLY A 243 -0.51 -11.02 -13.13
C GLY A 243 -0.77 -12.48 -13.47
N GLN A 244 -1.69 -13.06 -12.70
CA GLN A 244 -2.51 -14.20 -13.05
C GLN A 244 -3.93 -13.87 -12.57
N GLN A 245 -4.88 -13.81 -13.50
CA GLN A 245 -6.30 -13.65 -13.21
C GLN A 245 -6.80 -14.88 -12.45
N TYR A 246 -7.41 -14.67 -11.28
CA TYR A 246 -8.20 -15.71 -10.60
C TYR A 246 -9.66 -15.60 -11.04
N PRO A 247 -10.30 -16.72 -11.43
CA PRO A 247 -11.70 -16.72 -11.87
C PRO A 247 -12.63 -16.44 -10.70
N GLY A 248 -13.62 -15.57 -10.94
CA GLY A 248 -14.59 -15.12 -9.95
C GLY A 248 -15.47 -16.25 -9.42
N PHE A 249 -15.68 -16.24 -8.09
CA PHE A 249 -16.71 -17.05 -7.46
C PHE A 249 -18.02 -16.25 -7.41
N ASN A 250 -19.07 -16.86 -7.97
CA ASN A 250 -20.44 -16.35 -8.01
C ASN A 250 -21.27 -17.15 -7.00
N TRP A 251 -21.90 -16.47 -6.05
CA TRP A 251 -22.82 -17.10 -5.09
C TRP A 251 -24.25 -16.90 -5.58
N LYS A 252 -24.88 -18.00 -6.00
CA LYS A 252 -26.35 -18.15 -5.97
C LYS A 252 -26.71 -18.99 -4.76
#